data_AF-A0A7G6SVR1-F1
#
_entry.id   AF-A0A7G6SVR1-F1
#
_cell.length_a   1.000
_cell.length_b   1.000
_cell.length_c   1.000
_cell.angle_alpha   90.00
_cell.angle_beta   90.00
_cell.angle_gamma   90.00
#
_symmetry.space_group_name_H-M   'P 1'
#
loop_
_entity.id
_entity.type
_entity.pdbx_description
1 polymer ?
#
loop_
_entity_poly.entity_id
_entity_poly.type
_entity_poly.pdbx_seq_one_letter_code
_entity_poly.pdbx_strand_id
1 'polypeptide(L)'
;MRPAGVKFSKNHDFDLSGRILPDVPYLVQHRSFMPGTVSDFELYLLDGGADTKESFKEFALIRTDGWAAFMAKWVDSRIKFDRLLVGYEDFVSDPQGTMKRVIPFFAPGEKPDEERLARIVKNETHVAVTKQGGEEWTANAGVKAFRKVEAFRFYDAGLFRELELIAQEKRRVIAKEASPRPSSGRFRLPLMKAIFGR
;
A
#
# COMPACT_ATOMS: atom_id res chain seq x y z
N MET A 1 -3.95 34.10 14.08
CA MET A 1 -3.47 32.74 14.44
C MET A 1 -3.05 32.06 13.15
N ARG A 2 -1.80 31.60 13.01
CA ARG A 2 -1.48 30.68 11.89
C ARG A 2 -2.22 29.37 12.16
N PRO A 3 -2.89 28.74 11.18
CA PRO A 3 -3.42 27.41 11.37
C PRO A 3 -2.28 26.49 11.83
N ALA A 4 -2.55 25.65 12.82
CA ALA A 4 -1.58 24.64 13.24
C ALA A 4 -1.23 23.80 12.00
N GLY A 5 0.03 23.81 11.59
CA GLY A 5 0.46 23.12 10.37
C GLY A 5 0.17 21.62 10.45
N VAL A 6 -0.11 21.00 9.30
CA VAL A 6 -0.26 19.54 9.20
C VAL A 6 1.07 18.88 9.52
N LYS A 7 1.06 17.87 10.39
CA LYS A 7 2.23 17.06 10.73
C LYS A 7 2.08 15.68 10.09
N PHE A 8 3.10 15.26 9.36
CA PHE A 8 3.14 13.95 8.73
C PHE A 8 4.07 13.01 9.50
N SER A 9 3.68 11.74 9.58
CA SER A 9 4.53 10.64 10.00
C SER A 9 4.48 9.54 8.94
N LYS A 10 5.58 8.81 8.76
CA LYS A 10 5.70 7.71 7.80
C LYS A 10 5.88 6.41 8.57
N ASN A 11 5.15 5.37 8.19
CA ASN A 11 5.34 4.01 8.70
C ASN A 11 5.06 3.00 7.55
N HIS A 12 5.79 1.90 7.54
CA HIS A 12 5.59 0.78 6.62
C HIS A 12 4.71 -0.35 7.20
N ASP A 13 4.54 -0.38 8.53
CA ASP A 13 3.74 -1.35 9.28
C ASP A 13 4.06 -2.82 8.92
N PHE A 14 5.36 -3.14 8.82
CA PHE A 14 5.84 -4.45 8.36
C PHE A 14 5.34 -5.63 9.21
N ASP A 15 5.15 -5.42 10.51
CA ASP A 15 4.64 -6.44 11.45
C ASP A 15 3.12 -6.38 11.66
N LEU A 16 2.45 -5.43 11.00
CA LEU A 16 1.02 -5.17 11.11
C LEU A 16 0.54 -4.84 12.53
N SER A 17 1.44 -4.43 13.43
CA SER A 17 1.11 -4.08 14.81
C SER A 17 0.54 -2.66 14.95
N GLY A 18 0.70 -1.82 13.92
CA GLY A 18 0.23 -0.44 13.90
C GLY A 18 -1.27 -0.35 14.10
N ARG A 19 -1.71 0.33 15.16
CA ARG A 19 -3.14 0.54 15.39
C ARG A 19 -3.69 1.56 14.40
N ILE A 20 -4.85 1.25 13.81
CA ILE A 20 -5.63 2.24 13.04
C ILE A 20 -6.27 3.17 14.06
N LEU A 21 -5.93 4.45 14.01
CA LEU A 21 -6.50 5.48 14.85
C LEU A 21 -7.70 6.11 14.11
N PRO A 22 -8.91 6.12 14.69
CA PRO A 22 -10.11 6.54 13.97
C PRO A 22 -10.10 8.02 13.57
N ASP A 23 -9.43 8.87 14.35
CA ASP A 23 -9.43 10.33 14.19
C ASP A 23 -8.18 10.86 13.46
N VAL A 24 -7.45 10.00 12.76
CA VAL A 24 -6.24 10.36 12.00
C VAL A 24 -6.48 10.06 10.52
N PRO A 25 -6.29 11.04 9.62
CA PRO A 25 -6.35 10.78 8.19
C PRO A 25 -5.07 10.05 7.74
N TYR A 26 -5.24 8.98 6.94
CA TYR A 26 -4.14 8.19 6.40
C TYR A 26 -4.01 8.37 4.88
N LEU A 27 -2.79 8.57 4.40
CA LEU A 27 -2.45 8.34 3.00
C LEU A 27 -1.84 6.95 2.88
N VAL A 28 -2.58 6.01 2.30
CA VAL A 28 -2.11 4.64 2.09
C VAL A 28 -1.60 4.53 0.67
N GLN A 29 -0.28 4.63 0.50
CA GLN A 29 0.37 4.31 -0.76
C GLN A 29 0.57 2.80 -0.87
N HIS A 30 0.15 2.22 -2.00
CA HIS A 30 0.33 0.79 -2.28
C HIS A 30 0.82 0.57 -3.71
N ARG A 31 1.30 -0.63 -4.02
CA ARG A 31 1.81 -1.01 -5.34
C ARG A 31 1.40 -2.44 -5.68
N SER A 32 1.31 -2.75 -6.97
CA SER A 32 1.15 -4.13 -7.43
C SER A 32 2.25 -5.03 -6.87
N PHE A 33 1.94 -6.30 -6.65
CA PHE A 33 2.84 -7.20 -5.94
C PHE A 33 4.17 -7.38 -6.67
N MET A 34 4.17 -7.78 -7.95
CA MET A 34 5.43 -8.05 -8.66
C MET A 34 6.38 -6.84 -8.77
N PRO A 35 5.94 -5.63 -9.19
CA PRO A 35 6.81 -4.47 -9.23
C PRO A 35 7.36 -4.06 -7.85
N GLY A 36 6.57 -4.25 -6.78
CA GLY A 36 7.02 -4.02 -5.40
C GLY A 36 8.10 -5.02 -4.99
N THR A 37 7.85 -6.31 -5.21
CA THR A 37 8.75 -7.42 -4.87
C THR A 37 10.08 -7.34 -5.61
N VAL A 38 10.08 -6.98 -6.90
CA VAL A 38 11.33 -6.76 -7.65
C VAL A 38 12.15 -5.62 -7.04
N SER A 39 11.50 -4.52 -6.68
CA SER A 39 12.19 -3.38 -6.05
C SER A 39 12.78 -3.74 -4.70
N ASP A 40 12.07 -4.54 -3.91
CA ASP A 40 12.49 -4.98 -2.57
C ASP A 40 13.58 -6.04 -2.62
N PHE A 41 13.57 -6.89 -3.65
CA PHE A 41 14.63 -7.87 -3.87
C PHE A 41 15.98 -7.18 -4.15
N GLU A 42 16.01 -6.04 -4.83
CA GLU A 42 17.25 -5.27 -5.00
C GLU A 42 17.85 -4.81 -3.66
N LEU A 43 17.01 -4.49 -2.68
CA LEU A 43 17.46 -4.14 -1.32
C LEU A 43 17.97 -5.38 -0.57
N TYR A 44 17.24 -6.50 -0.65
CA TYR A 44 17.69 -7.79 -0.08
C TYR A 44 19.08 -8.19 -0.59
N LEU A 45 19.39 -7.90 -1.85
CA LEU A 45 20.70 -8.19 -2.42
C LEU A 45 21.82 -7.26 -1.93
N LEU A 46 21.49 -6.01 -1.59
CA LEU A 46 22.45 -5.12 -0.93
C LEU A 46 22.77 -5.61 0.49
N ASP A 47 21.80 -6.26 1.15
CA ASP A 47 21.98 -6.87 2.47
C ASP A 47 22.68 -8.25 2.42
N GLY A 48 23.26 -8.62 1.28
CA GLY A 48 24.03 -9.85 1.10
C GLY A 48 23.22 -11.06 0.63
N GLY A 49 21.98 -10.83 0.18
CA GLY A 49 21.13 -11.87 -0.41
C GLY A 49 21.74 -12.55 -1.64
N ALA A 50 21.31 -13.78 -1.90
CA ALA A 50 21.77 -14.55 -3.06
C ALA A 50 21.11 -14.04 -4.35
N ASP A 51 21.93 -13.75 -5.37
CA ASP A 51 21.46 -13.21 -6.64
C ASP A 51 21.23 -14.32 -7.67
N THR A 52 20.21 -15.14 -7.40
CA THR A 52 19.80 -16.26 -8.25
C THR A 52 18.29 -16.26 -8.48
N LYS A 53 17.84 -16.95 -9.54
CA LYS A 53 16.40 -17.08 -9.84
C LYS A 53 15.66 -17.82 -8.72
N GLU A 54 16.30 -18.82 -8.13
CA GLU A 54 15.79 -19.62 -7.02
C GLU A 54 15.61 -18.75 -5.77
N SER A 55 16.62 -17.96 -5.42
CA SER A 55 16.53 -17.03 -4.28
C SER A 55 15.45 -15.98 -4.49
N PHE A 56 15.32 -15.42 -5.70
CA PHE A 56 14.23 -14.50 -6.04
C PHE A 56 12.85 -15.16 -5.86
N LYS A 57 12.68 -16.40 -6.33
CA LYS A 57 11.42 -17.13 -6.20
C LYS A 57 11.05 -17.36 -4.73
N GLU A 58 11.99 -17.83 -3.92
CA GLU A 58 11.79 -18.04 -2.48
C GLU A 58 11.45 -16.73 -1.77
N PHE A 59 12.23 -15.68 -2.05
CA PHE A 59 11.99 -14.34 -1.52
C PHE A 59 10.58 -13.85 -1.87
N ALA A 60 10.20 -13.94 -3.15
CA ALA A 60 8.88 -13.50 -3.61
C ALA A 60 7.75 -14.27 -2.91
N LEU A 61 7.87 -15.59 -2.76
CA LEU A 61 6.90 -16.40 -2.05
C LEU A 61 6.72 -15.93 -0.60
N ILE A 62 7.80 -15.65 0.12
CA ILE A 62 7.75 -15.12 1.50
C ILE A 62 7.05 -13.74 1.53
N ARG A 63 7.34 -12.86 0.55
CA ARG A 63 6.72 -11.53 0.48
C ARG A 63 5.22 -11.58 0.19
N THR A 64 4.68 -12.67 -0.35
CA THR A 64 3.24 -12.77 -0.64
C THR A 64 2.39 -12.59 0.63
N ASP A 65 2.81 -13.15 1.78
CA ASP A 65 2.05 -13.07 3.04
C ASP A 65 2.01 -11.64 3.58
N GLY A 66 3.17 -10.99 3.68
CA GLY A 66 3.27 -9.61 4.16
C GLY A 66 2.51 -8.64 3.26
N TRP A 67 2.65 -8.78 1.95
CA TRP A 67 1.91 -7.95 0.99
C TRP A 67 0.39 -8.17 1.12
N ALA A 68 -0.06 -9.43 1.13
CA ALA A 68 -1.48 -9.76 1.20
C ALA A 68 -2.13 -9.21 2.48
N ALA A 69 -1.44 -9.37 3.62
CA ALA A 69 -1.92 -8.91 4.91
C ALA A 69 -1.91 -7.38 5.02
N PHE A 70 -0.89 -6.68 4.49
CA PHE A 70 -0.88 -5.23 4.38
C PHE A 70 -2.06 -4.72 3.55
N MET A 71 -2.28 -5.29 2.37
CA MET A 71 -3.39 -4.92 1.49
C MET A 71 -4.73 -5.15 2.19
N ALA A 72 -4.92 -6.30 2.85
CA ALA A 72 -6.15 -6.57 3.58
C ALA A 72 -6.42 -5.57 4.72
N LYS A 73 -5.37 -5.16 5.45
CA LYS A 73 -5.47 -4.24 6.59
C LYS A 73 -5.63 -2.77 6.20
N TRP A 74 -4.92 -2.30 5.18
CA TRP A 74 -4.87 -0.87 4.87
C TRP A 74 -5.67 -0.48 3.63
N VAL A 75 -5.82 -1.40 2.68
CA VAL A 75 -6.51 -1.15 1.40
C VAL A 75 -7.93 -1.69 1.43
N ASP A 76 -8.11 -2.97 1.79
CA ASP A 76 -9.41 -3.65 1.76
C ASP A 76 -10.18 -3.58 3.09
N SER A 77 -9.60 -2.93 4.09
CA SER A 77 -10.16 -2.96 5.43
C SER A 77 -11.58 -2.43 5.47
N ARG A 78 -12.43 -3.21 6.14
CA ARG A 78 -13.84 -2.89 6.39
C ARG A 78 -14.03 -2.03 7.64
N ILE A 79 -12.99 -1.87 8.43
CA ILE A 79 -12.99 -0.90 9.52
C ILE A 79 -13.06 0.49 8.86
N LYS A 80 -14.00 1.30 9.31
CA LYS A 80 -14.15 2.68 8.82
C LYS A 80 -13.12 3.55 9.52
N PHE A 81 -12.28 4.20 8.72
CA PHE A 81 -11.35 5.25 9.13
C PHE A 81 -11.04 6.09 7.91
N ASP A 82 -10.59 7.32 8.12
CA ASP A 82 -10.28 8.23 7.02
C ASP A 82 -8.99 7.80 6.32
N ARG A 83 -9.13 7.35 5.07
CA ARG A 83 -8.00 6.98 4.22
C ARG A 83 -8.17 7.47 2.80
N LEU A 84 -7.07 7.97 2.23
CA LEU A 84 -6.91 8.17 0.81
C LEU A 84 -5.95 7.09 0.28
N LEU A 85 -6.44 6.28 -0.66
CA LEU A 85 -5.65 5.24 -1.30
C LEU A 85 -4.94 5.82 -2.53
N VAL A 86 -3.64 5.57 -2.65
CA VAL A 86 -2.83 5.97 -3.81
C VAL A 86 -2.05 4.77 -4.31
N GLY A 87 -2.47 4.24 -5.47
CA GLY A 87 -1.67 3.29 -6.23
C GLY A 87 -0.41 3.96 -6.77
N TYR A 88 0.75 3.32 -6.62
CA TYR A 88 2.00 3.81 -7.15
C TYR A 88 1.92 4.02 -8.67
N GLU A 89 1.31 3.07 -9.38
CA GLU A 89 1.15 3.09 -10.84
C GLU A 89 0.27 4.26 -11.31
N ASP A 90 -0.80 4.55 -10.56
CA ASP A 90 -1.65 5.71 -10.80
C ASP A 90 -0.90 7.02 -10.49
N PHE A 91 -0.11 7.02 -9.42
CA PHE A 91 0.66 8.21 -9.03
C PHE A 91 1.74 8.57 -10.04
N VAL A 92 2.49 7.59 -10.54
CA VAL A 92 3.56 7.88 -11.51
C VAL A 92 3.04 8.14 -12.93
N SER A 93 1.79 7.80 -13.23
CA SER A 93 1.14 8.12 -14.50
C SER A 93 0.45 9.49 -14.49
N ASP A 94 -0.16 9.88 -13.37
CA ASP A 94 -0.71 11.23 -13.16
C ASP A 94 -0.36 11.79 -11.76
N PRO A 95 0.88 12.24 -11.57
CA PRO A 95 1.34 12.74 -10.27
C PRO A 95 0.63 14.04 -9.87
N GLN A 96 0.36 14.93 -10.82
CA GLN A 96 -0.33 16.19 -10.53
C GLN A 96 -1.79 15.94 -10.13
N GLY A 97 -2.54 15.13 -10.88
CA GLY A 97 -3.92 14.82 -10.55
C GLY A 97 -4.05 14.06 -9.23
N THR A 98 -3.09 13.18 -8.93
CA THR A 98 -3.02 12.54 -7.60
C THR A 98 -2.81 13.56 -6.49
N MET A 99 -1.83 14.47 -6.61
CA MET A 99 -1.56 15.49 -5.59
C MET A 99 -2.73 16.48 -5.44
N LYS A 100 -3.47 16.75 -6.50
CA LYS A 100 -4.70 17.56 -6.45
C LYS A 100 -5.79 16.95 -5.56
N ARG A 101 -5.78 15.63 -5.35
CA ARG A 101 -6.66 14.93 -4.40
C ARG A 101 -6.05 14.83 -2.99
N VAL A 102 -4.74 14.60 -2.90
CA VAL A 102 -4.03 14.41 -1.63
C VAL A 102 -4.01 15.68 -0.78
N ILE A 103 -3.73 16.84 -1.37
CA ILE A 103 -3.64 18.10 -0.63
C ILE A 103 -4.94 18.46 0.10
N PRO A 104 -6.12 18.54 -0.58
CA PRO A 104 -7.36 18.88 0.10
C PRO A 104 -7.84 17.79 1.08
N PHE A 105 -7.35 16.55 0.96
CA PHE A 105 -7.63 15.49 1.94
C PHE A 105 -7.01 15.79 3.31
N PHE A 106 -5.79 16.37 3.35
CA PHE A 106 -5.13 16.75 4.61
C PHE A 106 -5.36 18.19 5.03
N ALA A 107 -5.69 19.07 4.08
CA ALA A 107 -5.99 20.47 4.34
C ALA A 107 -7.31 20.86 3.64
N PRO A 108 -8.46 20.50 4.22
CA PRO A 108 -9.76 20.80 3.63
C PRO A 108 -9.93 22.29 3.34
N GLY A 109 -10.39 22.62 2.12
CA GLY A 109 -10.57 24.00 1.66
C GLY A 109 -9.33 24.61 0.99
N GLU A 110 -8.14 24.01 1.13
CA GLU A 110 -6.96 24.44 0.40
C GLU A 110 -7.04 24.05 -1.07
N LYS A 111 -6.72 25.01 -1.95
CA LYS A 111 -6.60 24.77 -3.38
C LYS A 111 -5.12 24.54 -3.73
N PRO A 112 -4.77 23.40 -4.34
CA PRO A 112 -3.40 23.16 -4.77
C PRO A 112 -2.91 24.24 -5.74
N ASP A 113 -1.70 24.76 -5.51
CA ASP A 113 -0.99 25.60 -6.47
C ASP A 113 -0.49 24.73 -7.63
N GLU A 114 -1.18 24.81 -8.76
CA GLU A 114 -0.93 23.95 -9.92
C GLU A 114 0.45 24.17 -10.53
N GLU A 115 0.90 25.41 -10.63
CA GLU A 115 2.22 25.71 -11.18
C GLU A 115 3.33 25.19 -10.27
N ARG A 116 3.17 25.38 -8.95
CA ARG A 116 4.12 24.83 -7.97
C ARG A 116 4.13 23.31 -8.02
N LEU A 117 2.97 22.67 -8.11
CA LEU A 117 2.88 21.22 -8.26
C LEU A 117 3.59 20.75 -9.53
N ALA A 118 3.32 21.38 -10.67
CA ALA A 118 3.96 21.05 -11.93
C ALA A 118 5.49 21.17 -11.85
N ARG A 119 6.00 22.21 -11.19
CA ARG A 119 7.44 22.39 -10.95
C ARG A 119 8.03 21.30 -10.07
N ILE A 120 7.38 20.94 -8.95
CA ILE A 120 7.83 19.88 -8.05
C ILE A 120 7.88 18.54 -8.82
N VAL A 121 6.79 18.18 -9.49
CA VAL A 121 6.68 16.93 -10.26
C VAL A 121 7.77 16.83 -11.33
N LYS A 122 8.10 17.93 -12.00
CA LYS A 122 9.14 17.96 -13.04
C LYS A 122 10.54 17.82 -12.46
N ASN A 123 10.79 18.37 -11.28
CA ASN A 123 12.14 18.53 -10.72
C ASN A 123 12.47 17.53 -9.60
N GLU A 124 11.55 16.63 -9.27
CA GLU A 124 11.77 15.62 -8.23
C GLU A 124 13.02 14.78 -8.52
N THR A 125 13.77 14.49 -7.47
CA THR A 125 14.97 13.65 -7.54
C THR A 125 14.57 12.18 -7.53
N HIS A 126 15.13 11.41 -8.45
CA HIS A 126 15.00 9.96 -8.44
C HIS A 126 16.18 9.33 -7.74
N VAL A 127 15.92 8.34 -6.89
CA VAL A 127 16.95 7.46 -6.32
C VAL A 127 16.72 6.06 -6.85
N ALA A 128 17.69 5.55 -7.61
CA ALA A 128 17.73 4.18 -8.08
C ALA A 128 18.62 3.37 -7.15
N VAL A 129 18.06 2.33 -6.54
CA VAL A 129 18.81 1.40 -5.70
C VAL A 129 18.95 0.06 -6.42
N THR A 130 20.19 -0.40 -6.61
CA THR A 130 20.50 -1.71 -7.24
C THR A 130 21.71 -2.34 -6.56
N LYS A 131 21.82 -3.67 -6.60
CA LYS A 131 23.01 -4.37 -6.10
C LYS A 131 24.31 -3.86 -6.74
N GLN A 132 24.27 -3.62 -8.06
CA GLN A 132 25.45 -3.30 -8.86
C GLN A 132 25.89 -1.84 -8.72
N GLY A 133 24.93 -0.92 -8.56
CA GLY A 133 25.18 0.52 -8.51
C GLY A 133 25.09 1.14 -7.12
N GLY A 134 24.67 0.40 -6.09
CA GLY A 134 24.33 0.98 -4.80
C GLY A 134 23.16 1.95 -4.95
N GLU A 135 23.28 3.16 -4.38
CA GLU A 135 22.32 4.24 -4.55
C GLU A 135 22.79 5.24 -5.61
N GLU A 136 22.06 5.36 -6.71
CA GLU A 136 22.28 6.35 -7.76
C GLU A 136 21.22 7.44 -7.71
N TRP A 137 21.66 8.69 -7.60
CA TRP A 137 20.79 9.86 -7.45
C TRP A 137 20.73 10.65 -8.76
N THR A 138 19.54 10.74 -9.35
CA THR A 138 19.29 11.54 -10.56
C THR A 138 18.47 12.77 -10.20
N ALA A 139 19.11 13.94 -10.17
CA ALA A 139 18.42 15.21 -9.96
C ALA A 139 17.50 15.55 -11.14
N ASN A 140 16.36 16.20 -10.87
CA ASN A 140 15.39 16.62 -11.88
C ASN A 140 14.91 15.50 -12.81
N ALA A 141 14.86 14.26 -12.30
CA ALA A 141 14.41 13.11 -13.07
C ALA A 141 12.89 13.14 -13.32
N GLY A 142 12.19 13.86 -12.44
CA GLY A 142 10.74 13.99 -12.39
C GLY A 142 10.06 12.73 -11.84
N VAL A 143 8.75 12.83 -11.61
CA VAL A 143 7.94 11.69 -11.15
C VAL A 143 7.43 10.91 -12.36
N LYS A 144 7.94 9.68 -12.53
CA LYS A 144 7.54 8.73 -13.59
C LYS A 144 7.88 7.30 -13.21
N ALA A 145 7.39 6.33 -13.99
CA ALA A 145 7.81 4.94 -13.86
C ALA A 145 9.21 4.77 -14.45
N PHE A 146 10.21 4.49 -13.60
CA PHE A 146 11.61 4.31 -14.03
C PHE A 146 11.96 2.87 -14.43
N ARG A 147 11.17 1.89 -13.99
CA ARG A 147 11.46 0.47 -14.19
C ARG A 147 10.25 -0.24 -14.78
N LYS A 148 10.51 -1.06 -15.80
CA LYS A 148 9.60 -2.07 -16.30
C LYS A 148 9.93 -3.39 -15.62
N VAL A 149 8.92 -4.15 -15.22
CA VAL A 149 9.13 -5.42 -14.54
C VAL A 149 9.78 -6.45 -15.48
N GLU A 150 9.52 -6.32 -16.77
CA GLU A 150 10.08 -7.11 -17.87
C GLU A 150 11.58 -6.90 -18.05
N ALA A 151 12.14 -5.82 -17.51
CA ALA A 151 13.57 -5.55 -17.55
C ALA A 151 14.33 -6.22 -16.39
N PHE A 152 13.63 -6.91 -15.47
CA PHE A 152 14.28 -7.62 -14.37
C PHE A 152 15.03 -8.86 -14.87
N ARG A 153 16.25 -9.08 -14.37
CA ARG A 153 17.15 -10.14 -14.87
C ARG A 153 16.60 -11.57 -14.71
N PHE A 154 15.67 -11.79 -13.79
CA PHE A 154 14.98 -13.08 -13.63
C PHE A 154 13.51 -13.03 -14.08
N TYR A 155 13.16 -12.07 -14.93
CA TYR A 155 11.80 -11.97 -15.46
C TYR A 155 11.41 -13.26 -16.17
N ASP A 156 10.28 -13.81 -15.74
CA ASP A 156 9.67 -15.01 -16.28
C ASP A 156 8.16 -14.79 -16.17
N ALA A 157 7.49 -14.59 -17.30
CA ALA A 157 6.08 -14.21 -17.32
C ALA A 157 5.18 -15.25 -16.64
N GLY A 158 5.51 -16.54 -16.74
CA GLY A 158 4.77 -17.63 -16.10
C GLY A 158 4.90 -17.58 -14.59
N LEU A 159 6.14 -17.51 -14.09
CA LEU A 159 6.43 -17.40 -12.66
C LEU A 159 5.83 -16.12 -12.06
N PHE A 160 5.97 -14.97 -12.72
CA PHE A 160 5.46 -13.69 -12.23
C PHE A 160 3.94 -13.71 -12.12
N ARG A 161 3.26 -14.29 -13.11
CA ARG A 161 1.80 -14.47 -13.07
C ARG A 161 1.39 -15.42 -11.95
N GLU A 162 2.10 -16.52 -11.76
CA GLU A 162 1.84 -17.47 -10.68
C GLU A 162 1.96 -16.80 -9.31
N LEU A 163 3.06 -16.09 -9.05
CA LEU A 163 3.31 -15.39 -7.79
C LEU A 163 2.27 -14.29 -7.52
N GLU A 164 1.89 -13.52 -8.55
CA GLU A 164 0.82 -12.53 -8.42
C GLU A 164 -0.52 -13.20 -8.06
N LEU A 165 -0.88 -14.32 -8.71
CA LEU A 165 -2.10 -15.06 -8.38
C LEU A 165 -2.09 -15.59 -6.94
N ILE A 166 -0.95 -16.11 -6.46
CA ILE A 166 -0.78 -16.55 -5.07
C ILE A 166 -1.01 -15.38 -4.11
N ALA A 167 -0.36 -14.24 -4.36
CA ALA A 167 -0.50 -13.05 -3.53
C ALA A 167 -1.95 -12.54 -3.49
N GLN A 168 -2.62 -12.46 -4.64
CA GLN A 168 -4.01 -12.01 -4.74
C GLN A 168 -4.97 -12.99 -4.05
N GLU A 169 -4.76 -14.30 -4.16
CA GLU A 169 -5.60 -15.28 -3.46
C GLU A 169 -5.43 -15.17 -1.94
N LYS A 170 -4.19 -15.04 -1.44
CA LYS A 170 -3.94 -14.79 -0.01
C LYS A 170 -4.64 -13.52 0.46
N ARG A 171 -4.53 -12.42 -0.29
CA ARG A 171 -5.23 -11.15 0.00
C ARG A 171 -6.74 -11.36 0.11
N ARG A 172 -7.33 -12.08 -0.85
CA ARG A 172 -8.77 -12.39 -0.89
C ARG A 172 -9.20 -13.21 0.34
N VAL A 173 -8.44 -14.23 0.70
CA VAL A 173 -8.71 -15.08 1.86
C VAL A 173 -8.66 -14.26 3.15
N ILE A 174 -7.59 -13.49 3.38
CA ILE A 174 -7.43 -12.67 4.59
C ILE A 174 -8.53 -11.61 4.67
N ALA A 175 -8.84 -10.91 3.58
CA ALA A 175 -9.90 -9.90 3.57
C ALA A 175 -11.30 -10.52 3.82
N LYS A 176 -11.53 -11.77 3.39
CA LYS A 176 -12.76 -12.51 3.68
C LYS A 176 -12.83 -12.92 5.15
N GLU A 177 -11.74 -13.40 5.74
CA GLU A 177 -11.69 -13.82 7.15
C GLU A 177 -11.81 -12.63 8.11
N ALA A 178 -11.27 -11.47 7.72
CA ALA A 178 -11.44 -10.20 8.44
C ALA A 178 -12.88 -9.63 8.38
N SER A 179 -13.80 -10.30 7.67
CA SER A 179 -15.21 -9.93 7.64
C SER A 179 -15.89 -10.27 8.96
N PRO A 180 -16.65 -9.36 9.59
CA PRO A 180 -17.56 -9.78 10.65
C PRO A 180 -18.49 -10.84 10.09
N ARG A 181 -18.54 -12.02 10.75
CA ARG A 181 -19.51 -13.07 10.38
C ARG A 181 -20.89 -12.42 10.40
N PRO A 182 -21.77 -12.67 9.42
CA PRO A 182 -23.15 -12.24 9.54
C PRO A 182 -23.67 -12.80 10.85
N SER A 183 -24.16 -11.93 11.73
CA SER A 183 -24.85 -12.38 12.92
C SER A 183 -26.01 -13.23 12.42
N SER A 184 -25.93 -14.53 12.65
CA SER A 184 -27.06 -15.41 12.42
C SER A 184 -28.14 -15.00 13.41
N GLY A 185 -29.00 -14.07 12.98
CA GLY A 185 -30.18 -13.68 13.71
C GLY A 185 -31.05 -14.90 13.92
N ARG A 186 -31.13 -15.35 15.19
CA ARG A 186 -32.30 -15.89 15.89
C ARG A 186 -31.85 -16.53 17.21
N PHE A 187 -31.54 -15.70 18.20
CA PHE A 187 -31.82 -16.10 19.57
C PHE A 187 -33.29 -15.80 19.82
N ARG A 188 -34.14 -16.84 19.75
CA ARG A 188 -35.47 -16.79 20.36
C ARG A 188 -35.25 -16.77 21.89
N LEU A 189 -35.46 -15.62 22.51
CA LEU A 189 -35.66 -15.58 23.96
C LEU A 189 -36.97 -16.34 24.29
N PRO A 190 -36.98 -17.20 25.32
CA PRO A 190 -38.24 -17.71 25.85
C PRO A 190 -39.02 -16.54 26.44
N LEU A 191 -40.27 -16.40 26.01
CA LEU A 191 -41.22 -15.43 26.52
C LEU A 191 -41.55 -15.78 27.99
N MET A 192 -40.90 -15.13 28.96
CA MET A 192 -41.37 -15.15 30.35
C MET A 192 -42.61 -14.26 30.45
N LYS A 193 -43.79 -14.89 30.52
CA LYS A 193 -45.04 -14.24 30.95
C LYS A 193 -44.87 -13.75 32.38
N ALA A 194 -44.87 -12.43 32.58
CA ALA A 194 -45.28 -11.81 33.81
C ALA A 194 -46.71 -11.30 33.60
N ILE A 195 -47.69 -11.96 34.25
CA ILE A 195 -49.02 -11.40 34.47
C ILE A 195 -49.24 -11.46 35.97
N PHE A 196 -49.22 -10.30 36.61
CA PHE A 196 -49.83 -10.09 37.92
C PHE A 196 -51.35 -10.04 37.77
N GLY A 197 -52.08 -10.61 38.74
CA GLY A 197 -53.48 -10.28 38.96
C GLY A 197 -54.33 -11.36 39.62
N ARG A 198 -54.15 -11.60 40.93
CA ARG A 198 -55.17 -11.44 41.97
C ARG A 198 -54.56 -11.59 43.35
#